data_AF-A0A1W2F874-F1
#
_entry.id   AF-A0A1W2F874-F1
#
_cell.length_a   1.000
_cell.length_b   1.000
_cell.length_c   1.000
_cell.angle_alpha   90.00
_cell.angle_beta   90.00
_cell.angle_gamma   90.00
#
_symmetry.space_group_name_H-M   'P 1'
#
loop_
_entity.id
_entity.type
_entity.pdbx_description
1 polymer ?
#
loop_
_entity_poly.entity_id
_entity_poly.type
_entity_poly.pdbx_seq_one_letter_code
_entity_poly.pdbx_strand_id
1 'polypeptide(L)' 'MTTKTKLACSFCGQSQDKVAQLVAGPGVYICSGCVELASQVIAEAKRQDEAGEEG' A
#
# COMPACT_ATOMS: atom_id res chain seq x y z
N MET A 1 -11.75 20.15 -23.03
CA MET A 1 -10.42 19.59 -22.71
C MET A 1 -10.63 18.56 -21.62
N THR A 2 -10.60 17.27 -21.94
CA THR A 2 -10.86 16.22 -20.94
C THR A 2 -9.60 16.02 -20.09
N THR A 3 -9.58 16.61 -18.91
CA THR A 3 -8.47 16.48 -17.95
C THR A 3 -8.43 15.04 -17.44
N LYS A 4 -7.53 14.23 -18.00
CA LYS A 4 -7.26 12.85 -17.57
C LYS A 4 -6.65 12.89 -16.18
N THR A 5 -7.47 12.70 -15.14
CA THR A 5 -7.02 12.61 -13.75
C THR A 5 -6.07 11.42 -13.65
N LYS A 6 -4.76 11.69 -13.49
CA LYS A 6 -3.76 10.63 -13.30
C LYS A 6 -4.01 10.02 -11.93
N LEU A 7 -4.44 8.77 -11.90
CA LEU A 7 -4.57 8.00 -10.67
C LEU A 7 -3.17 7.74 -10.13
N ALA A 8 -2.95 8.06 -8.85
CA ALA A 8 -1.68 7.89 -8.17
C ALA A 8 -1.89 7.17 -6.85
N CYS A 9 -0.92 6.36 -6.45
CA CYS A 9 -0.93 5.69 -5.15
C CYS A 9 -0.90 6.73 -4.02
N SER A 10 -1.83 6.61 -3.07
CA SER A 10 -1.92 7.50 -1.91
C SER A 10 -0.76 7.34 -0.93
N PHE A 11 0.01 6.24 -1.03
CA PHE A 11 1.12 5.95 -0.13
C PHE A 11 2.48 6.37 -0.70
N CYS A 12 2.79 5.98 -1.94
CA CYS A 12 4.08 6.31 -2.58
C CYS A 12 4.02 7.49 -3.56
N GLY A 13 2.83 8.00 -3.88
CA GLY A 13 2.63 9.09 -4.83
C GLY A 13 2.88 8.73 -6.30
N GLN A 14 3.20 7.46 -6.62
CA GLN A 14 3.47 7.05 -7.99
C GLN A 14 2.18 6.93 -8.81
N SER A 15 2.23 7.45 -10.03
CA SER A 15 1.16 7.31 -11.03
C SER A 15 0.95 5.85 -11.44
N GLN A 16 -0.25 5.54 -11.92
CA GLN A 16 -0.59 4.21 -12.47
C GLN A 16 0.41 3.71 -13.52
N ASP A 17 0.99 4.59 -14.35
CA ASP A 17 1.99 4.23 -15.37
C ASP A 17 3.33 3.72 -14.77
N LYS A 18 3.63 4.05 -13.51
CA LYS A 18 4.89 3.71 -12.83
C LYS A 18 4.79 2.44 -11.98
N VAL A 19 3.59 1.89 -11.81
CA VAL A 19 3.34 0.75 -10.92
C VAL A 19 2.73 -0.40 -11.69
N ALA A 20 3.09 -1.65 -11.33
CA ALA A 20 2.59 -2.84 -12.02
C ALA A 20 1.07 -3.00 -11.86
N GLN A 21 0.54 -2.68 -10.68
CA GLN A 21 -0.89 -2.69 -10.40
C GLN A 21 -1.24 -1.55 -9.45
N LEU A 22 -2.38 -0.91 -9.71
CA LEU A 22 -2.98 0.09 -8.84
C LEU A 22 -4.41 -0.34 -8.51
N VAL A 23 -4.69 -0.55 -7.23
CA VAL A 23 -6.00 -0.91 -6.71
C VAL A 23 -6.71 0.37 -6.27
N ALA A 24 -7.96 0.54 -6.74
CA ALA A 24 -8.82 1.67 -6.37
C ALA A 24 -9.83 1.23 -5.31
N GLY A 25 -9.79 1.87 -4.15
CA GLY A 25 -10.81 1.79 -3.12
C GLY A 25 -11.68 3.06 -3.09
N PRO A 26 -12.69 3.13 -2.20
CA PRO A 26 -13.50 4.33 -2.01
C PRO A 26 -12.63 5.47 -1.44
N GLY A 27 -12.20 6.39 -2.31
CA GLY A 27 -11.42 7.58 -1.94
C GLY A 27 -9.92 7.34 -1.72
N VAL A 28 -9.41 6.14 -1.97
CA VAL A 28 -8.00 5.79 -1.74
C VAL A 28 -7.47 4.90 -2.85
N TYR A 29 -6.18 5.04 -3.17
CA TYR A 29 -5.50 4.22 -4.15
C TYR A 29 -4.23 3.62 -3.56
N ILE A 30 -4.01 2.32 -3.78
CA ILE A 30 -2.81 1.63 -3.30
C ILE A 30 -2.21 0.77 -4.40
N CYS A 31 -0.89 0.80 -4.58
CA CYS A 31 -0.19 -0.04 -5.54
C CYS A 31 0.33 -1.33 -4.92
N SER A 32 0.61 -2.35 -5.74
CA SER A 32 1.11 -3.65 -5.25
C SER A 32 2.36 -3.53 -4.39
N GLY A 33 3.30 -2.65 -4.73
CA GLY A 33 4.52 -2.45 -3.95
C GLY A 33 4.24 -1.93 -2.54
N CYS A 34 3.29 -1.00 -2.38
CA CYS A 34 2.88 -0.52 -1.06
C CYS A 34 2.14 -1.60 -0.27
N VAL A 35 1.37 -2.47 -0.93
CA VAL A 35 0.72 -3.62 -0.27
C VAL A 35 1.77 -4.59 0.28
N GLU A 36 2.81 -4.90 -0.49
CA GLU A 36 3.89 -5.79 -0.02
C GLU A 36 4.68 -5.19 1.14
N LEU A 37 5.00 -3.90 1.06
CA LEU A 37 5.69 -3.20 2.16
C LEU A 37 4.82 -3.19 3.43
N ALA A 38 3.54 -2.86 3.30
CA ALA A 38 2.60 -2.88 4.42
C ALA A 38 2.50 -4.29 5.02
N SER A 39 2.40 -5.32 4.17
CA SER A 39 2.30 -6.72 4.60
C SER A 39 3.54 -7.17 5.36
N GLN A 40 4.73 -6.75 4.92
CA GLN A 40 6.00 -7.04 5.61
C GLN A 40 6.05 -6.40 7.00
N VAL A 41 5.70 -5.12 7.10
CA VAL A 41 5.70 -4.38 8.38
C VAL A 41 4.67 -5.00 9.35
N ILE A 42 3.48 -5.35 8.86
CA ILE A 42 2.43 -5.99 9.68
C ILE A 42 2.88 -7.37 10.14
N ALA A 43 3.49 -8.16 9.26
CA ALA A 43 3.98 -9.49 9.61
C ALA A 43 5.12 -9.41 10.65
N GLU A 44 6.01 -8.42 10.55
CA GLU A 44 7.05 -8.15 11.56
C GLU A 44 6.44 -7.75 12.90
N ALA A 45 5.51 -6.80 12.90
CA ALA A 45 4.83 -6.35 14.10
C ALA A 45 4.12 -7.51 14.82
N LYS A 46 3.42 -8.39 14.08
CA LYS A 46 2.78 -9.60 14.65
C LYS A 46 3.78 -10.52 15.34
N ARG A 47 4.92 -10.80 14.71
CA ARG A 47 5.98 -11.63 15.30
C ARG A 47 6.57 -11.02 16.59
N GLN A 48 6.63 -9.69 16.67
CA GLN A 48 7.14 -8.98 17.84
C GLN A 48 6.12 -8.90 18.98
N ASP A 49 4.83 -8.79 18.66
CA ASP A 49 3.73 -8.77 19.63
C ASP A 49 3.51 -10.17 20.25
N GLU A 50 3.58 -11.23 19.43
CA GLU A 50 3.49 -12.64 19.89
C GLU A 50 4.69 -13.07 20.75
N ALA A 51 5.86 -12.45 20.58
CA ALA A 51 7.03 -12.68 21.43
C ALA A 51 6.97 -11.93 22.78
N GLY A 52 5.93 -11.12 23.01
CA GLY A 52 5.69 -10.37 24.25
C GLY A 52 4.69 -11.02 25.21
N GLU A 53 4.06 -12.13 24.81
CA GLU A 53 3.03 -12.83 25.60
C GLU A 53 3.53 -14.21 26.10
N GLU A 54 4.81 -14.30 26.47
CA GLU A 54 5.31 -15.33 27.41
C GLU A 54 5.86 -14.62 28.64
N GLY A 55 4.96 -14.20 29.52
CA GLY A 55 5.24 -13.63 30.84
C GLY A 55 4.22 -14.12 31.86
#